data_AF-A0A7C4Y543-F1
#
_entry.id   AF-A0A7C4Y543-F1
#
_cell.length_a   1.000
_cell.length_b   1.000
_cell.length_c   1.000
_cell.angle_alpha   90.00
_cell.angle_beta   90.00
_cell.angle_gamma   90.00
#
_symmetry.space_group_name_H-M   'P 1'
#
loop_
_entity.id
_entity.type
_entity.pdbx_description
1 polymer ?
#
loop_
_entity_poly.entity_id
_entity_poly.type
_entity_poly.pdbx_seq_one_letter_code
_entity_poly.pdbx_strand_id
1 'polypeptide(L)'
;MKVAVKYCGGCNAAYRREEVEEILSKHFEIFYSNEGNLVVCISGCKKGCAVEGVKGEVLHVDGRVSEEELMRMVEKKLKSLR
;
A
#
# COMPACT_ATOMS: atom_id res chain seq x y z
N MET A 1 14.09 4.20 -3.95
CA MET A 1 13.72 3.19 -2.92
C MET A 1 12.56 2.39 -3.46
N LYS A 2 12.54 1.07 -3.25
CA LYS A 2 11.53 0.19 -3.84
C LYS A 2 10.41 -0.04 -2.83
N VAL A 3 9.15 0.04 -3.28
CA VAL A 3 7.98 -0.27 -2.46
C VAL A 3 7.26 -1.45 -3.07
N ALA A 4 7.02 -2.50 -2.28
CA ALA A 4 6.25 -3.63 -2.74
C ALA A 4 4.76 -3.26 -2.68
N VAL A 5 3.99 -3.59 -3.72
CA VAL A 5 2.55 -3.35 -3.74
C VAL A 5 1.82 -4.68 -3.85
N LYS A 6 0.74 -4.80 -3.07
CA LYS A 6 -0.14 -5.97 -3.07
C LYS A 6 -1.59 -5.55 -3.05
N TYR A 7 -2.39 -6.15 -3.92
CA TYR A 7 -3.83 -5.91 -4.03
C TYR A 7 -4.65 -6.99 -3.35
N CYS A 8 -5.85 -6.63 -2.85
CA CYS A 8 -6.92 -7.61 -2.63
C CYS A 8 -8.10 -7.45 -3.61
N GLY A 9 -8.66 -8.59 -3.99
CA GLY A 9 -9.63 -8.79 -5.06
C GLY A 9 -11.07 -8.43 -4.73
N GLY A 10 -11.36 -7.16 -4.42
CA GLY A 10 -12.66 -6.63 -4.84
C GLY A 10 -13.79 -6.49 -3.81
N CYS A 11 -13.50 -6.43 -2.51
CA CYS A 11 -14.55 -6.13 -1.52
C CYS A 11 -15.28 -4.78 -1.74
N ASN A 12 -14.68 -3.87 -2.51
CA ASN A 12 -15.33 -2.67 -3.03
C ASN A 12 -14.85 -2.44 -4.47
N ALA A 13 -15.77 -2.53 -5.43
CA ALA A 13 -15.50 -2.34 -6.86
C ALA A 13 -15.45 -0.86 -7.26
N ALA A 14 -16.12 0.03 -6.52
CA ALA A 14 -16.07 1.47 -6.77
C ALA A 14 -14.76 2.11 -6.28
N TYR A 15 -13.99 1.40 -5.44
CA TYR A 15 -12.67 1.84 -5.02
C TYR A 15 -11.64 1.57 -6.12
N ARG A 16 -11.14 2.66 -6.71
CA ARG A 16 -10.09 2.65 -7.72
C ARG A 16 -8.73 2.52 -7.04
N ARG A 17 -8.26 1.28 -6.93
CA ARG A 17 -6.97 0.94 -6.28
C ARG A 17 -5.79 1.52 -7.05
N GLU A 18 -6.00 1.70 -8.35
CA GLU A 18 -5.05 2.27 -9.30
C GLU A 18 -4.70 3.71 -8.92
N GLU A 19 -5.63 4.48 -8.32
CA GLU A 19 -5.35 5.87 -7.88
C GLU A 19 -4.27 5.91 -6.80
N VAL A 20 -4.22 4.91 -5.91
CA VAL A 20 -3.18 4.80 -4.88
C VAL A 20 -1.86 4.37 -5.50
N GLU A 21 -1.89 3.43 -6.44
CA GLU A 21 -0.70 3.01 -7.18
C GLU A 21 -0.08 4.15 -7.99
N GLU A 22 -0.91 4.90 -8.70
CA GLU A 22 -0.50 6.07 -9.48
C GLU A 22 0.24 7.08 -8.59
N ILE A 23 -0.29 7.37 -7.41
CA ILE A 23 0.38 8.24 -6.44
C ILE A 23 1.73 7.63 -6.03
N LEU A 24 1.78 6.36 -5.64
CA LEU A 24 3.03 5.70 -5.21
C LEU A 24 4.09 5.73 -6.32
N SER A 25 3.69 5.58 -7.58
CA SER A 25 4.59 5.49 -8.73
C SER A 25 5.32 6.81 -9.04
N LYS A 26 4.75 7.95 -8.62
CA LYS A 26 5.41 9.26 -8.72
C LYS A 26 6.63 9.40 -7.81
N HIS A 27 6.66 8.64 -6.71
CA HIS A 27 7.65 8.80 -5.63
C HIS A 27 8.58 7.59 -5.47
N PHE A 28 8.14 6.40 -5.88
CA PHE A 28 8.84 5.15 -5.65
C PHE A 28 8.85 4.24 -6.88
N GLU A 29 9.89 3.42 -6.99
CA GLU A 29 9.87 2.27 -7.90
C GLU A 29 8.94 1.21 -7.31
N ILE A 30 7.87 0.88 -8.04
CA ILE A 30 6.88 -0.12 -7.63
C ILE A 30 7.30 -1.50 -8.13
N PHE A 31 7.14 -2.51 -7.27
CA PHE A 31 7.19 -3.91 -7.69
C PHE A 31 6.10 -4.71 -6.97
N TYR A 32 5.59 -5.75 -7.61
CA TYR A 32 4.52 -6.57 -7.04
C TYR A 32 5.14 -7.76 -6.30
N SER A 33 4.98 -7.80 -4.98
CA SER A 33 5.54 -8.84 -4.12
C SER A 33 4.81 -8.89 -2.78
N ASN A 34 4.78 -10.08 -2.17
CA ASN A 34 4.36 -10.23 -0.78
C ASN A 34 5.48 -9.92 0.22
N GLU A 35 6.70 -9.68 -0.28
CA GLU A 35 7.90 -9.51 0.54
C GLU A 35 8.64 -8.23 0.15
N GLY A 36 9.03 -7.44 1.15
CA GLY A 36 9.76 -6.18 0.97
C GLY A 36 9.97 -5.45 2.30
N ASN A 37 10.78 -4.39 2.31
CA ASN A 37 10.96 -3.59 3.54
C ASN A 37 9.65 -2.91 3.96
N LEU A 38 8.93 -2.36 2.97
CA LEU A 38 7.57 -1.85 3.12
C LEU A 38 6.70 -2.45 2.01
N VAL A 39 5.58 -3.04 2.41
CA VAL A 39 4.56 -3.59 1.51
C VAL A 39 3.28 -2.79 1.69
N VAL A 40 2.86 -2.09 0.63
CA VAL A 40 1.61 -1.34 0.59
C VAL A 40 0.49 -2.26 0.11
N CYS A 41 -0.39 -2.59 1.04
CA CYS A 41 -1.55 -3.43 0.84
C CYS A 41 -2.76 -2.57 0.48
N ILE A 42 -3.14 -2.55 -0.78
CA ILE A 42 -4.24 -1.73 -1.30
C ILE A 42 -5.49 -2.61 -1.42
N SER A 43 -6.55 -2.26 -0.69
CA SER A 43 -7.75 -3.09 -0.58
C SER A 43 -9.01 -2.23 -0.53
N GLY A 44 -10.15 -2.81 -0.89
CA GLY A 44 -11.44 -2.12 -0.78
C GLY A 44 -12.16 -2.33 0.54
N CYS A 45 -11.50 -2.87 1.57
CA CYS A 45 -12.14 -3.21 2.84
C CYS A 45 -11.19 -3.17 4.04
N LYS A 46 -11.80 -3.02 5.21
CA LYS A 46 -11.09 -3.00 6.50
C LYS A 46 -10.61 -4.37 6.99
N LYS A 47 -11.08 -5.46 6.38
CA LYS A 47 -10.75 -6.84 6.83
C LYS A 47 -9.27 -7.17 6.68
N GLY A 48 -8.54 -6.46 5.81
CA GLY A 48 -7.09 -6.61 5.72
C GLY A 48 -6.62 -7.93 5.11
N CYS A 49 -7.44 -8.66 4.34
CA CYS A 49 -7.00 -9.88 3.65
C CYS A 49 -5.77 -9.65 2.74
N ALA A 50 -5.57 -8.41 2.28
CA ALA A 50 -4.35 -8.03 1.58
C ALA A 50 -3.08 -8.26 2.42
N VAL A 51 -3.16 -8.12 3.74
CA VAL A 51 -2.02 -8.20 4.67
C VAL A 51 -1.58 -9.64 4.91
N GLU A 52 -2.42 -10.64 4.67
CA GLU A 52 -2.10 -12.04 4.93
C GLU A 52 -0.91 -12.52 4.11
N GLY A 53 0.05 -13.19 4.75
CA GLY A 53 1.25 -13.71 4.08
C GLY A 53 2.25 -12.65 3.62
N VAL A 54 2.08 -11.39 4.05
CA VAL A 54 3.06 -10.34 3.81
C VAL A 54 4.26 -10.51 4.75
N LYS A 55 5.47 -10.40 4.22
CA LYS A 55 6.73 -10.42 4.98
C LYS A 55 7.42 -9.06 4.88
N GLY A 56 7.34 -8.29 5.97
CA GLY A 56 7.89 -6.93 6.04
C GLY A 56 6.99 -5.99 6.82
N GLU A 57 7.32 -4.69 6.79
CA GLU A 57 6.44 -3.66 7.33
C GLU A 57 5.22 -3.47 6.42
N VAL A 58 4.04 -3.33 7.02
CA VAL A 58 2.78 -3.25 6.27
C VAL A 58 2.18 -1.86 6.38
N LEU A 59 1.84 -1.29 5.22
CA LEU A 59 0.92 -0.18 5.12
C LEU A 59 -0.37 -0.64 4.46
N HIS A 60 -1.47 -0.65 5.20
CA HIS A 60 -2.79 -1.00 4.66
C HIS A 60 -3.53 0.27 4.27
N VAL A 61 -4.00 0.31 3.02
CA VAL A 61 -4.84 1.37 2.47
C VAL A 61 -6.17 0.73 2.04
N ASP A 62 -7.26 1.17 2.67
CA ASP A 62 -8.59 0.54 2.53
C ASP A 62 -9.65 1.46 1.88
N GLY A 63 -9.24 2.64 1.42
CA GLY A 63 -10.13 3.65 0.85
C GLY A 63 -9.39 4.77 0.12
N ARG A 64 -10.16 5.82 -0.24
CA ARG A 64 -9.61 7.02 -0.87
C ARG A 64 -8.68 7.74 0.10
N VAL A 65 -7.52 8.15 -0.41
CA VAL A 65 -6.48 8.83 0.34
C VAL A 65 -5.88 9.91 -0.58
N SER A 66 -5.55 11.06 -0.02
CA SER A 66 -4.84 12.10 -0.78
C SER A 66 -3.37 11.74 -0.94
N GLU A 67 -2.69 12.37 -1.90
CA GLU A 67 -1.25 12.18 -2.10
C GLU A 67 -0.45 12.56 -0.84
N GLU A 68 -0.78 13.68 -0.22
CA GLU A 68 -0.13 14.14 1.02
C GLU A 68 -0.34 13.17 2.18
N GLU A 69 -1.56 12.66 2.36
CA GLU A 69 -1.89 11.72 3.42
C GLU A 69 -1.16 10.38 3.22
N LEU A 70 -1.15 9.87 1.98
CA LEU A 70 -0.46 8.62 1.66
C LEU A 70 1.05 8.73 1.91
N MET A 71 1.68 9.83 1.50
CA MET A 71 3.11 10.05 1.74
C MET A 71 3.42 10.16 3.23
N ARG A 72 2.58 10.86 4.01
CA ARG A 72 2.73 10.92 5.47
C ARG A 72 2.64 9.53 6.12
N MET A 73 1.74 8.67 5.65
CA MET A 73 1.60 7.30 6.13
C MET A 73 2.85 6.46 5.79
N VAL A 74 3.35 6.56 4.55
CA VAL A 74 4.56 5.87 4.09
C VAL A 74 5.80 6.31 4.88
N GLU A 75 6.03 7.61 5.04
CA GLU A 75 7.15 8.14 5.81
C GLU A 75 7.14 7.68 7.27
N LYS A 76 5.95 7.64 7.89
CA LYS A 76 5.80 7.15 9.25
C LYS A 76 6.26 5.70 9.39
N LYS A 77 5.90 4.85 8.41
CA LYS A 77 6.31 3.43 8.37
C LYS A 77 7.79 3.23 8.05
N LEU A 78 8.36 4.09 7.20
CA LEU A 78 9.79 4.04 6.89
C LEU A 78 10.66 4.50 8.06
N LYS A 79 10.21 5.47 8.87
CA LYS A 79 10.93 5.90 10.08
C LYS A 79 10.98 4.82 11.15
N SER A 80 9.97 3.93 11.22
CA SER A 80 10.01 2.78 12.15
C SER A 80 10.94 1.65 11.69
N LEU A 81 11.49 1.71 10.47
CA LEU A 81 12.46 0.74 9.95
C LEU A 81 13.93 1.17 10.14
N ARG A 82 14.17 2.41 10.58
CA ARG A 82 15.50 2.96 10.89
C ARG A 82 15.81 2.78 12.37
#